data_AF-A0A7C6RU01-F1
#
_entry.id   AF-A0A7C6RU01-F1
#
_cell.length_a   1.000
_cell.length_b   1.000
_cell.length_c   1.000
_cell.angle_alpha   90.00
_cell.angle_beta   90.00
_cell.angle_gamma   90.00
#
_symmetry.space_group_name_H-M   'P 1'
#
loop_
_entity.id
_entity.type
_entity.pdbx_description
1 polymer ?
#
loop_
_entity_poly.entity_id
_entity_poly.type
_entity_poly.pdbx_seq_one_letter_code
_entity_poly.pdbx_strand_id
1 'polypeptide(L)'
;MRQRRKGFRAALLLTALAAALICSGFSSAASAEAVGIYAGGHETAGMGSIIKYTYSLELKADASYELKSYFVMGDELYEFIETGSYSVDGSNLALTPEGEDTLEGTVNADGSITVPVKPSAMARQRTTSTLVKVENPAAGVYTAEMQGAATVKATLYLDYQGGYYYLAVPDNGSEAVHEQGFYGVQGDVITFTTSAGETFTGKLGENTISAPFVVAKMMGMRVEIQLAK
;
A
#
# COMPACT_ATOMS: atom_id res chain seq x y z
N MET A 1 -26.71 47.74 -70.26
CA MET A 1 -26.81 47.18 -68.89
C MET A 1 -25.56 47.50 -68.10
N ARG A 2 -25.65 48.36 -67.07
CA ARG A 2 -24.88 48.34 -65.80
C ARG A 2 -25.09 49.66 -65.06
N GLN A 3 -25.90 49.60 -64.01
CA GLN A 3 -26.15 50.70 -63.08
C GLN A 3 -24.98 50.88 -62.11
N ARG A 4 -24.68 52.15 -61.84
CA ARG A 4 -23.79 52.67 -60.78
C ARG A 4 -24.64 52.88 -59.52
N ARG A 5 -24.21 52.41 -58.34
CA ARG A 5 -24.46 53.10 -57.07
C ARG A 5 -23.26 52.95 -56.14
N LYS A 6 -22.81 54.09 -55.61
CA LYS A 6 -21.75 54.28 -54.62
C LYS A 6 -22.35 54.26 -53.21
N GLY A 7 -21.63 53.62 -52.29
CA GLY A 7 -21.38 53.91 -50.86
C GLY A 7 -22.45 54.46 -49.92
N PHE A 8 -22.50 53.88 -48.70
CA PHE A 8 -22.55 54.64 -47.44
C PHE A 8 -22.00 53.79 -46.27
N ARG A 9 -21.27 54.43 -45.35
CA ARG A 9 -20.67 53.89 -44.12
C ARG A 9 -21.60 54.15 -42.92
N ALA A 10 -21.62 53.24 -41.93
CA ALA A 10 -21.79 53.48 -40.48
C ALA A 10 -21.72 52.10 -39.78
N ALA A 11 -20.72 51.81 -38.92
CA ALA A 11 -20.68 52.06 -37.46
C ALA A 11 -21.69 51.14 -36.71
N LEU A 12 -21.45 50.49 -35.57
CA LEU A 12 -20.49 50.64 -34.46
C LEU A 12 -20.85 49.53 -33.42
N LEU A 13 -19.87 48.92 -32.71
CA LEU A 13 -19.98 48.31 -31.35
C LEU A 13 -20.94 47.09 -31.19
N LEU A 14 -20.85 46.15 -30.22
CA LEU A 14 -20.14 45.98 -28.96
C LEU A 14 -20.30 44.49 -28.55
N THR A 15 -19.26 43.90 -27.96
CA THR A 15 -19.26 42.85 -26.89
C THR A 15 -20.23 41.67 -26.93
N ALA A 16 -19.68 40.44 -26.80
CA ALA A 16 -19.81 39.66 -25.56
C ALA A 16 -19.01 38.34 -25.61
N LEU A 17 -18.08 38.27 -24.65
CA LEU A 17 -17.61 37.11 -23.89
C LEU A 17 -18.47 35.83 -23.97
N ALA A 18 -17.84 34.70 -24.30
CA ALA A 18 -18.17 33.40 -23.69
C ALA A 18 -16.94 32.49 -23.74
N ALA A 19 -16.30 32.36 -22.58
CA ALA A 19 -15.32 31.33 -22.31
C ALA A 19 -16.02 29.96 -22.37
N ALA A 20 -15.52 29.06 -23.22
CA ALA A 20 -15.72 27.63 -23.04
C ALA A 20 -14.38 27.06 -22.55
N LEU A 21 -14.17 27.11 -21.23
CA LEU A 21 -13.29 26.13 -20.60
C LEU A 21 -13.87 24.76 -20.95
N ILE A 22 -13.17 24.03 -21.79
CA ILE A 22 -13.39 22.59 -21.92
C ILE A 22 -12.86 21.99 -20.63
N CYS A 23 -13.72 21.94 -19.61
CA CYS A 23 -13.61 20.92 -18.58
C CYS A 23 -13.85 19.59 -19.31
N SER A 24 -12.79 19.01 -19.88
CA SER A 24 -12.75 17.57 -20.12
C SER A 24 -12.66 16.93 -18.75
N GLY A 25 -13.82 16.83 -18.08
CA GLY A 25 -14.01 15.81 -17.06
C GLY A 25 -13.75 14.50 -17.77
N PHE A 26 -12.55 13.96 -17.61
CA PHE A 26 -12.33 12.54 -17.76
C PHE A 26 -13.31 11.91 -16.78
N SER A 27 -14.42 11.37 -17.31
CA SER A 27 -15.21 10.42 -16.56
C SER A 27 -14.31 9.21 -16.37
N SER A 28 -13.57 9.20 -15.26
CA SER A 28 -12.76 8.07 -14.82
C SER A 28 -13.73 6.97 -14.40
N ALA A 29 -14.10 6.12 -15.36
CA ALA A 29 -14.76 4.88 -15.01
C ALA A 29 -13.69 3.98 -14.36
N ALA A 30 -13.93 3.58 -13.12
CA ALA A 30 -13.24 2.42 -12.57
C ALA A 30 -13.56 1.21 -13.46
N SER A 31 -12.54 0.52 -13.97
CA SER A 31 -12.75 -0.79 -14.56
C SER A 31 -13.01 -1.78 -13.44
N ALA A 32 -14.18 -2.41 -13.41
CA ALA A 32 -14.52 -3.42 -12.41
C ALA A 32 -13.50 -4.57 -12.36
N GLU A 33 -12.82 -4.86 -13.46
CA GLU A 33 -11.77 -5.88 -13.55
C GLU A 33 -10.49 -5.48 -12.79
N ALA A 34 -10.21 -4.18 -12.72
CA ALA A 34 -9.05 -3.63 -12.03
C ALA A 34 -9.23 -3.55 -10.51
N VAL A 35 -10.46 -3.61 -10.00
CA VAL A 35 -10.75 -3.56 -8.55
C VAL A 35 -10.09 -4.73 -7.83
N GLY A 36 -9.44 -4.45 -6.71
CA GLY A 36 -8.79 -5.44 -5.85
C GLY A 36 -7.50 -4.93 -5.23
N ILE A 37 -6.82 -5.83 -4.52
CA ILE A 37 -5.54 -5.55 -3.87
C ILE A 37 -4.41 -6.09 -4.72
N TYR A 38 -3.41 -5.27 -4.95
CA TYR A 38 -2.17 -5.61 -5.64
C TYR A 38 -1.01 -5.47 -4.68
N ALA A 39 -0.13 -6.47 -4.62
CA ALA A 39 1.01 -6.46 -3.72
C ALA A 39 2.32 -6.78 -4.43
N GLY A 40 3.38 -6.24 -3.85
CA GLY A 40 4.75 -6.41 -4.33
C GLY A 40 5.70 -5.76 -3.34
N GLY A 41 6.91 -5.46 -3.80
CA GLY A 41 7.92 -4.88 -2.95
C GLY A 41 9.19 -4.62 -3.71
N HIS A 42 10.14 -3.96 -3.05
CA HIS A 42 11.49 -3.86 -3.56
C HIS A 42 12.49 -3.78 -2.41
N GLU A 43 13.75 -4.02 -2.74
CA GLU A 43 14.86 -3.84 -1.82
C GLU A 43 15.77 -2.72 -2.33
N THR A 44 16.26 -1.91 -1.41
CA THR A 44 17.22 -0.85 -1.75
C THR A 44 18.24 -0.70 -0.64
N ALA A 45 19.45 -0.27 -1.00
CA ALA A 45 20.47 0.05 0.00
C ALA A 45 20.16 1.41 0.65
N GLY A 46 20.12 1.45 1.98
CA GLY A 46 19.85 2.67 2.73
C GLY A 46 20.38 2.55 4.16
N MET A 47 20.92 3.65 4.70
CA MET A 47 21.37 3.73 6.11
C MET A 47 22.38 2.65 6.53
N GLY A 48 23.19 2.14 5.58
CA GLY A 48 24.20 1.12 5.84
C GLY A 48 23.68 -0.33 5.81
N SER A 49 22.42 -0.55 5.46
CA SER A 49 21.81 -1.88 5.31
C SER A 49 20.94 -1.97 4.05
N ILE A 50 20.37 -3.16 3.80
CA ILE A 50 19.30 -3.33 2.82
C ILE A 50 17.98 -3.05 3.54
N ILE A 51 17.18 -2.15 2.97
CA ILE A 51 15.82 -1.88 3.41
C ILE A 51 14.88 -2.62 2.46
N LYS A 52 14.05 -3.50 3.03
CA LYS A 52 13.00 -4.21 2.30
C LYS A 52 11.68 -3.47 2.47
N TYR A 53 11.15 -2.97 1.36
CA TYR A 53 9.82 -2.37 1.29
C TYR A 53 8.82 -3.38 0.76
N THR A 54 7.67 -3.47 1.41
CA THR A 54 6.49 -4.20 0.90
C THR A 54 5.37 -3.20 0.62
N TYR A 55 4.64 -3.44 -0.46
CA TYR A 55 3.58 -2.57 -0.94
C TYR A 55 2.26 -3.31 -1.04
N SER A 56 1.17 -2.62 -0.70
CA SER A 56 -0.19 -3.00 -1.07
C SER A 56 -0.91 -1.81 -1.66
N LEU A 57 -1.41 -1.94 -2.89
CA LEU A 57 -2.26 -0.96 -3.56
C LEU A 57 -3.66 -1.56 -3.70
N GLU A 58 -4.64 -0.99 -3.00
CA GLU A 58 -6.05 -1.32 -3.16
C GLU A 58 -6.69 -0.35 -4.15
N LEU A 59 -7.20 -0.87 -5.27
CA LEU A 59 -8.07 -0.15 -6.20
C LEU A 59 -9.52 -0.43 -5.83
N LYS A 60 -10.25 0.59 -5.36
CA LYS A 60 -11.62 0.46 -4.82
C LYS A 60 -12.66 0.66 -5.92
N ALA A 61 -13.87 0.13 -5.71
CA ALA A 61 -14.94 0.18 -6.71
C ALA A 61 -15.47 1.60 -7.01
N ASP A 62 -15.22 2.56 -6.11
CA ASP A 62 -15.62 3.96 -6.22
C ASP A 62 -14.58 4.84 -6.95
N ALA A 63 -13.61 4.21 -7.63
CA ALA A 63 -12.47 4.86 -8.30
C ALA A 63 -11.47 5.56 -7.35
N SER A 64 -11.54 5.30 -6.04
CA SER A 64 -10.47 5.69 -5.10
C SER A 64 -9.42 4.59 -4.96
N TYR A 65 -8.22 4.96 -4.51
CA TYR A 65 -7.18 3.99 -4.16
C TYR A 65 -6.54 4.29 -2.80
N GLU A 66 -5.94 3.24 -2.22
CA GLU A 66 -5.09 3.33 -1.05
C GLU A 66 -3.83 2.50 -1.28
N LEU A 67 -2.67 3.16 -1.22
CA LEU A 67 -1.36 2.52 -1.26
C LEU A 67 -0.76 2.53 0.14
N LYS A 68 -0.36 1.37 0.64
CA LYS A 68 0.46 1.24 1.85
C LYS A 68 1.84 0.74 1.52
N SER A 69 2.83 1.35 2.13
CA SER A 69 4.22 0.92 2.13
C SER A 69 4.63 0.59 3.55
N TYR A 70 5.17 -0.61 3.75
CA TYR A 70 5.73 -1.05 5.01
C TYR A 70 7.23 -1.30 4.87
N PHE A 71 7.97 -0.93 5.89
CA PHE A 71 9.36 -1.33 6.06
C PHE A 71 9.71 -1.35 7.53
N VAL A 72 10.73 -2.10 7.89
CA VAL A 72 11.22 -2.19 9.25
C VAL A 72 12.54 -1.47 9.35
N MET A 73 12.72 -0.69 10.40
CA MET A 73 13.99 -0.07 10.72
C MET A 73 14.19 -0.03 12.23
N GLY A 74 15.27 -0.66 12.71
CA GLY A 74 15.45 -0.89 14.14
C GLY A 74 14.28 -1.70 14.70
N ASP A 75 13.72 -1.23 15.82
CA ASP A 75 12.71 -1.94 16.60
C ASP A 75 11.27 -1.51 16.23
N GLU A 76 11.09 -0.91 15.04
CA GLU A 76 9.83 -0.30 14.62
C GLU A 76 9.45 -0.71 13.19
N LEU A 77 8.15 -0.99 13.02
CA LEU A 77 7.50 -1.11 11.73
C LEU A 77 6.99 0.27 11.31
N TYR A 78 7.53 0.79 10.21
CA TYR A 78 7.10 2.04 9.62
C TYR A 78 6.01 1.78 8.59
N GLU A 79 4.98 2.62 8.61
CA GLU A 79 3.91 2.65 7.62
C GLU A 79 3.88 4.00 6.91
N PHE A 80 3.72 3.96 5.60
CA PHE A 80 3.36 5.11 4.80
C PHE A 80 2.08 4.81 4.03
N ILE A 81 1.08 5.68 4.15
CA ILE A 81 -0.19 5.59 3.44
C ILE A 81 -0.29 6.74 2.44
N GLU A 82 -0.63 6.42 1.20
CA GLU A 82 -0.98 7.34 0.15
C GLU A 82 -2.39 7.02 -0.35
N THR A 83 -3.24 8.04 -0.45
CA THR A 83 -4.60 7.94 -0.98
C THR A 83 -4.77 8.80 -2.21
N GLY A 84 -5.73 8.45 -3.06
CA GLY A 84 -6.04 9.23 -4.23
C GLY A 84 -7.17 8.63 -5.05
N SER A 85 -7.23 9.01 -6.32
CA SER A 85 -8.16 8.46 -7.30
C SER A 85 -7.42 7.73 -8.41
N TYR A 86 -8.08 6.80 -9.08
CA TYR A 86 -7.51 6.10 -10.22
C TYR A 86 -8.48 6.04 -11.40
N SER A 87 -7.92 5.81 -12.58
CA SER A 87 -8.68 5.50 -13.79
C SER A 87 -7.95 4.46 -14.63
N VAL A 88 -8.71 3.64 -15.36
CA VAL A 88 -8.16 2.61 -16.24
C VAL A 88 -8.78 2.77 -17.63
N ASP A 89 -7.92 2.89 -18.64
CA ASP A 89 -8.30 2.88 -20.06
C ASP A 89 -7.46 1.86 -20.82
N GLY A 90 -8.03 0.69 -21.06
CA GLY A 90 -7.33 -0.45 -21.63
C GLY A 90 -6.15 -0.89 -20.74
N SER A 91 -4.93 -0.73 -21.25
CA SER A 91 -3.69 -1.04 -20.50
C SER A 91 -3.15 0.16 -19.72
N ASN A 92 -3.71 1.35 -19.90
CA ASN A 92 -3.24 2.54 -19.19
C ASN A 92 -3.93 2.62 -17.82
N LEU A 93 -3.12 2.69 -16.77
CA LEU A 93 -3.59 2.95 -15.40
C LEU A 93 -3.06 4.34 -15.01
N ALA A 94 -3.94 5.24 -14.62
CA ALA A 94 -3.54 6.53 -14.07
C ALA A 94 -3.89 6.60 -12.59
N LEU A 95 -2.92 6.92 -11.74
CA LEU A 95 -3.10 7.18 -10.31
C LEU A 95 -2.94 8.67 -10.07
N THR A 96 -3.90 9.31 -9.41
CA THR A 96 -3.79 10.73 -9.01
C THR A 96 -3.77 10.79 -7.49
N PRO A 97 -2.57 10.84 -6.86
CA PRO A 97 -2.45 11.00 -5.43
C PRO A 97 -3.05 12.34 -4.99
N GLU A 98 -3.57 12.39 -3.76
CA GLU A 98 -4.13 13.62 -3.23
C GLU A 98 -3.08 14.74 -3.16
N GLY A 99 -3.34 15.85 -3.86
CA GLY A 99 -2.45 17.02 -3.87
C GLY A 99 -1.16 16.88 -4.70
N GLU A 100 -0.98 15.77 -5.44
CA GLU A 100 0.14 15.57 -6.35
C GLU A 100 -0.34 15.45 -7.82
N ASP A 101 0.61 15.50 -8.76
CA ASP A 101 0.33 15.28 -10.18
C ASP A 101 -0.04 13.81 -10.47
N THR A 102 -0.80 13.60 -11.54
CA THR A 102 -1.15 12.26 -12.03
C THR A 102 0.09 11.46 -12.43
N LEU A 103 0.12 10.20 -12.00
CA LEU A 103 1.15 9.22 -12.26
C LEU A 103 0.65 8.22 -13.30
N GLU A 104 1.48 7.96 -14.29
CA GLU A 104 1.22 6.95 -15.32
C GLU A 104 1.72 5.58 -14.88
N GLY A 105 0.88 4.58 -15.07
CA GLY A 105 1.15 3.18 -14.85
C GLY A 105 0.49 2.31 -15.92
N THR A 106 0.62 1.00 -15.77
CA THR A 106 0.18 0.03 -16.78
C THR A 106 -0.50 -1.16 -16.13
N VAL A 107 -1.61 -1.61 -16.72
CA VAL A 107 -2.20 -2.94 -16.47
C VAL A 107 -1.58 -3.91 -17.45
N ASN A 108 -0.85 -4.90 -16.94
CA ASN A 108 -0.16 -5.92 -17.72
C ASN A 108 -1.13 -7.02 -18.18
N ALA A 109 -0.75 -7.77 -19.20
CA ALA A 109 -1.56 -8.86 -19.76
C ALA A 109 -1.82 -10.02 -18.77
N ASP A 110 -0.98 -10.18 -17.76
CA ASP A 110 -1.13 -11.17 -16.69
C ASP A 110 -2.00 -10.67 -15.51
N GLY A 111 -2.56 -9.46 -15.63
CA GLY A 111 -3.36 -8.83 -14.59
C GLY A 111 -2.54 -8.18 -13.47
N SER A 112 -1.21 -8.21 -13.51
CA SER A 112 -0.38 -7.37 -12.64
C SER A 112 -0.45 -5.90 -13.08
N ILE A 113 -0.04 -5.00 -12.20
CA ILE A 113 0.05 -3.57 -12.50
C ILE A 113 1.48 -3.08 -12.30
N THR A 114 1.94 -2.18 -13.14
CA THR A 114 3.24 -1.51 -12.99
C THR A 114 3.01 -0.03 -12.75
N VAL A 115 3.39 0.46 -11.57
CA VAL A 115 3.06 1.82 -11.11
C VAL A 115 4.23 2.48 -10.38
N PRO A 116 4.35 3.82 -10.41
CA PRO A 116 5.28 4.55 -9.57
C PRO A 116 4.80 4.56 -8.10
N VAL A 117 5.55 3.92 -7.21
CA VAL A 117 5.26 3.86 -5.78
C VAL A 117 6.20 4.77 -4.99
N LYS A 118 5.71 5.45 -3.96
CA LYS A 118 6.52 6.23 -3.04
C LYS A 118 6.90 5.36 -1.83
N PRO A 119 8.18 4.99 -1.63
CA PRO A 119 8.55 4.05 -0.57
C PRO A 119 8.27 4.55 0.85
N SER A 120 8.38 5.86 1.08
CA SER A 120 8.07 6.48 2.37
C SER A 120 7.79 7.97 2.19
N ALA A 121 7.25 8.61 3.22
CA ALA A 121 7.08 10.07 3.23
C ALA A 121 8.39 10.84 3.02
N MET A 122 9.54 10.25 3.38
CA MET A 122 10.87 10.85 3.25
C MET A 122 11.51 10.61 1.87
N ALA A 123 10.94 9.72 1.06
CA ALA A 123 11.49 9.40 -0.25
C ALA A 123 11.36 10.58 -1.20
N ARG A 124 12.50 11.03 -1.75
CA ARG A 124 12.55 12.13 -2.74
C ARG A 124 12.04 11.72 -4.11
N GLN A 125 12.06 10.43 -4.41
CA GLN A 125 11.71 9.88 -5.72
C GLN A 125 10.79 8.67 -5.54
N ARG A 126 9.87 8.51 -6.48
CA ARG A 126 9.07 7.29 -6.63
C ARG A 126 9.93 6.22 -7.32
N THR A 127 9.64 4.96 -7.00
CA THR A 127 10.24 3.79 -7.63
C THR A 127 9.17 3.10 -8.46
N THR A 128 9.49 2.69 -9.68
CA THR A 128 8.56 1.86 -10.46
C THR A 128 8.53 0.46 -9.88
N SER A 129 7.34 -0.05 -9.58
CA SER A 129 7.15 -1.39 -9.03
C SER A 129 6.05 -2.13 -9.78
N THR A 130 6.24 -3.44 -9.96
CA THR A 130 5.21 -4.35 -10.47
C THR A 130 4.53 -5.03 -9.30
N LEU A 131 3.22 -4.86 -9.19
CA LEU A 131 2.37 -5.39 -8.13
C LEU A 131 1.42 -6.42 -8.73
N VAL A 132 1.31 -7.58 -8.08
CA VAL A 132 0.48 -8.70 -8.52
C VAL A 132 -0.82 -8.69 -7.74
N LYS A 133 -1.94 -8.97 -8.40
CA LYS A 133 -3.25 -9.08 -7.74
C LYS A 133 -3.23 -10.23 -6.73
N VAL A 134 -3.70 -9.98 -5.52
CA VAL A 134 -3.62 -10.90 -4.39
C VAL A 134 -4.94 -10.97 -3.62
N GLU A 135 -5.26 -12.16 -3.11
CA GLU A 135 -6.35 -12.38 -2.17
C GLU A 135 -5.78 -13.06 -0.92
N ASN A 136 -5.50 -12.26 0.09
CA ASN A 136 -4.91 -12.72 1.34
C ASN A 136 -5.52 -11.93 2.51
N PRO A 137 -6.69 -12.35 3.02
CA PRO A 137 -7.41 -11.61 4.05
C PRO A 137 -6.69 -11.60 5.40
N ALA A 138 -5.74 -12.52 5.61
CA ALA A 138 -4.90 -12.55 6.80
C ALA A 138 -3.81 -11.47 6.79
N ALA A 139 -3.52 -10.85 5.65
CA ALA A 139 -2.51 -9.79 5.59
C ALA A 139 -2.94 -8.56 6.42
N GLY A 140 -1.95 -7.92 7.05
CA GLY A 140 -2.17 -6.78 7.92
C GLY A 140 -1.16 -6.66 9.04
N VAL A 141 -1.34 -5.64 9.87
CA VAL A 141 -0.56 -5.40 11.07
C VAL A 141 -1.42 -5.79 12.26
N TYR A 142 -0.91 -6.66 13.12
CA TYR A 142 -1.54 -7.09 14.36
C TYR A 142 -0.67 -6.67 15.52
N THR A 143 -1.26 -6.16 16.58
CA THR A 143 -0.54 -5.67 17.75
C THR A 143 -1.08 -6.29 19.04
N ALA A 144 -0.22 -6.36 20.05
CA ALA A 144 -0.60 -6.70 21.41
C ALA A 144 0.29 -5.94 22.39
N GLU A 145 -0.25 -5.67 23.57
CA GLU A 145 0.52 -5.17 24.70
C GLU A 145 0.42 -6.18 25.84
N MET A 146 1.58 -6.58 26.37
CA MET A 146 1.67 -7.56 27.45
C MET A 146 2.26 -6.92 28.69
N GLN A 147 1.58 -7.14 29.81
CA GLN A 147 1.99 -6.64 31.12
C GLN A 147 2.77 -7.72 31.88
N GLY A 148 3.85 -7.32 32.53
CA GLY A 148 4.75 -8.22 33.26
C GLY A 148 5.75 -7.46 34.11
N ALA A 149 7.01 -7.91 34.16
CA ALA A 149 8.10 -7.14 34.79
C ALA A 149 8.43 -5.84 34.02
N ALA A 150 8.09 -5.81 32.73
CA ALA A 150 8.13 -4.67 31.84
C ALA A 150 6.95 -4.80 30.86
N THR A 151 6.48 -3.68 30.31
CA THR A 151 5.47 -3.71 29.24
C THR A 151 6.16 -4.11 27.96
N VAL A 152 5.60 -5.07 27.23
CA VAL A 152 6.12 -5.49 25.92
C VAL A 152 5.08 -5.17 24.86
N LYS A 153 5.46 -4.34 23.89
CA LYS A 153 4.67 -4.09 22.68
C LYS A 153 5.07 -5.10 21.60
N ALA A 154 4.13 -5.95 21.23
CA ALA A 154 4.31 -6.88 20.12
C ALA A 154 3.63 -6.37 18.85
N THR A 155 4.32 -6.50 17.72
CA THR A 155 3.81 -6.16 16.38
C THR A 155 4.09 -7.33 15.46
N LEU A 156 3.05 -7.89 14.85
CA LEU A 156 3.12 -8.88 13.79
C LEU A 156 2.63 -8.24 12.50
N TYR A 157 3.50 -8.14 11.50
CA TYR A 157 3.16 -7.77 10.15
C TYR A 157 3.09 -9.01 9.27
N LEU A 158 1.93 -9.25 8.66
CA LEU A 158 1.71 -10.25 7.63
C LEU A 158 1.61 -9.54 6.28
N ASP A 159 2.57 -9.76 5.39
CA ASP A 159 2.53 -9.21 4.04
C ASP A 159 1.59 -10.01 3.14
N TYR A 160 1.08 -9.36 2.10
CA TYR A 160 0.13 -10.00 1.19
C TYR A 160 0.74 -11.16 0.37
N GLN A 161 2.06 -11.26 0.29
CA GLN A 161 2.80 -12.28 -0.47
C GLN A 161 3.17 -13.51 0.38
N GLY A 162 2.74 -13.57 1.65
CA GLY A 162 2.97 -14.71 2.53
C GLY A 162 4.27 -14.62 3.35
N GLY A 163 4.93 -13.46 3.38
CA GLY A 163 6.00 -13.17 4.34
C GLY A 163 5.45 -12.59 5.64
N TYR A 164 6.17 -12.80 6.75
CA TYR A 164 5.87 -12.13 8.00
C TYR A 164 7.09 -11.49 8.64
N TYR A 165 6.82 -10.47 9.45
CA TYR A 165 7.79 -9.84 10.33
C TYR A 165 7.18 -9.65 11.72
N TYR A 166 7.89 -10.04 12.76
CA TYR A 166 7.46 -9.96 14.14
C TYR A 166 8.47 -9.17 14.99
N LEU A 167 7.94 -8.28 15.83
CA LEU A 167 8.66 -7.49 16.82
C LEU A 167 8.06 -7.73 18.20
N ALA A 168 8.91 -7.84 19.21
CA ALA A 168 8.52 -7.66 20.61
C ALA A 168 9.48 -6.68 21.28
N VAL A 169 8.99 -5.51 21.68
CA VAL A 169 9.78 -4.39 22.18
C VAL A 169 9.43 -4.10 23.64
N PRO A 170 10.32 -4.41 24.59
CA PRO A 170 10.15 -4.04 26.00
C PRO A 170 10.30 -2.53 26.23
N ASP A 171 9.47 -1.95 27.10
CA ASP A 171 9.49 -0.52 27.47
C ASP A 171 10.64 -0.13 28.42
N ASN A 172 11.33 -1.11 28.98
CA ASN A 172 12.40 -0.92 29.95
C ASN A 172 13.80 -0.85 29.31
N GLY A 173 13.88 -0.81 27.98
CA GLY A 173 15.15 -0.76 27.23
C GLY A 173 15.90 -2.10 27.14
N SER A 174 15.26 -3.21 27.54
CA SER A 174 15.80 -4.54 27.24
C SER A 174 15.79 -4.81 25.73
N GLU A 175 16.68 -5.68 25.27
CA GLU A 175 16.81 -5.99 23.85
C GLU A 175 15.51 -6.54 23.24
N ALA A 176 15.11 -5.98 22.09
CA ALA A 176 13.94 -6.40 21.35
C ALA A 176 14.11 -7.78 20.70
N VAL A 177 12.98 -8.42 20.41
CA VAL A 177 12.92 -9.65 19.61
C VAL A 177 12.52 -9.30 18.19
N HIS A 178 13.25 -9.84 17.22
CA HIS A 178 13.00 -9.67 15.80
C HIS A 178 12.93 -11.06 15.19
N GLU A 179 11.84 -11.35 14.49
CA GLU A 179 11.67 -12.61 13.80
C GLU A 179 11.05 -12.35 12.42
N GLN A 180 11.49 -13.10 11.42
CA GLN A 180 10.96 -13.02 10.08
C GLN A 180 10.90 -14.40 9.44
N GLY A 181 10.01 -14.56 8.49
CA GLY A 181 9.83 -15.81 7.77
C GLY A 181 8.64 -15.77 6.83
N PHE A 182 8.01 -16.92 6.64
CA PHE A 182 6.83 -17.09 5.81
C PHE A 182 5.65 -17.59 6.63
N TYR A 183 4.44 -17.29 6.16
CA TYR A 183 3.22 -17.82 6.71
C TYR A 183 2.32 -18.40 5.63
N GLY A 184 1.47 -19.34 6.02
CA GLY A 184 0.42 -19.90 5.19
C GLY A 184 -0.85 -20.11 6.00
N VAL A 185 -2.01 -19.98 5.37
CA VAL A 185 -3.31 -20.12 6.01
C VAL A 185 -4.08 -21.27 5.38
N GLN A 186 -4.65 -22.13 6.22
CA GLN A 186 -5.56 -23.20 5.82
C GLN A 186 -6.75 -23.23 6.78
N GLY A 187 -7.89 -22.68 6.33
CA GLY A 187 -9.05 -22.50 7.19
C GLY A 187 -8.75 -21.48 8.29
N ASP A 188 -8.97 -21.88 9.54
CA ASP A 188 -8.65 -21.09 10.75
C ASP A 188 -7.24 -21.33 11.28
N VAL A 189 -6.44 -22.18 10.63
CA VAL A 189 -5.06 -22.47 11.02
C VAL A 189 -4.10 -21.60 10.23
N ILE A 190 -3.23 -20.89 10.95
CA ILE A 190 -2.08 -20.18 10.37
C ILE A 190 -0.79 -20.90 10.76
N THR A 191 0.06 -21.18 9.79
CA THR A 191 1.36 -21.81 9.98
C THR A 191 2.44 -20.80 9.68
N PHE A 192 3.41 -20.67 10.59
CA PHE A 192 4.59 -19.84 10.44
C PHE A 192 5.82 -20.73 10.22
N THR A 193 6.71 -20.28 9.35
CA THR A 193 8.04 -20.88 9.14
C THR A 193 9.07 -19.78 9.26
N THR A 194 9.91 -19.81 10.29
CA THR A 194 10.97 -18.82 10.49
C THR A 194 12.01 -18.92 9.38
N SER A 195 12.79 -17.86 9.20
CA SER A 195 13.96 -17.88 8.29
C SER A 195 15.01 -18.94 8.66
N ALA A 196 15.02 -19.44 9.90
CA ALA A 196 15.85 -20.55 10.34
C ALA A 196 15.23 -21.95 10.06
N GLY A 197 14.00 -22.00 9.53
CA GLY A 197 13.27 -23.22 9.20
C GLY A 197 12.46 -23.83 10.35
N GLU A 198 12.35 -23.14 11.49
CA GLU A 198 11.46 -23.56 12.58
C GLU A 198 10.01 -23.32 12.19
N THR A 199 9.13 -24.30 12.42
CA THR A 199 7.70 -24.18 12.13
C THR A 199 6.86 -24.20 13.39
N PHE A 200 5.84 -23.33 13.45
CA PHE A 200 4.85 -23.32 14.51
C PHE A 200 3.49 -22.89 13.96
N THR A 201 2.41 -23.21 14.68
CA THR A 201 1.04 -22.95 14.23
C THR A 201 0.29 -22.08 15.22
N GLY A 202 -0.67 -21.32 14.72
CA GLY A 202 -1.63 -20.56 15.50
C GLY A 202 -3.04 -20.64 14.91
N LYS A 203 -3.93 -19.82 15.45
CA LYS A 203 -5.31 -19.64 15.01
C LYS A 203 -5.51 -18.25 14.41
N LEU A 204 -6.12 -18.21 13.23
CA LEU A 204 -6.59 -17.00 12.57
C LEU A 204 -8.07 -16.79 12.92
N GLY A 205 -8.36 -15.67 13.59
CA GLY A 205 -9.69 -15.12 13.73
C GLY A 205 -9.97 -14.02 12.70
N GLU A 206 -11.14 -13.40 12.77
CA GLU A 206 -11.54 -12.33 11.83
C GLU A 206 -10.57 -11.13 11.85
N ASN A 207 -10.15 -10.70 13.04
CA ASN A 207 -9.21 -9.59 13.24
C ASN A 207 -8.14 -9.93 14.29
N THR A 208 -7.93 -11.21 14.57
CA THR A 208 -7.01 -11.66 15.61
C THR A 208 -6.14 -12.83 15.14
N ILE A 209 -4.95 -12.91 15.70
CA ILE A 209 -4.06 -14.07 15.55
C ILE A 209 -3.66 -14.53 16.94
N SER A 210 -3.88 -15.79 17.26
CA SER A 210 -3.37 -16.42 18.49
C SER A 210 -2.30 -17.42 18.11
N ALA A 211 -1.05 -17.18 18.47
CA ALA A 211 0.07 -18.05 18.11
C ALA A 211 1.24 -17.92 19.10
N PRO A 212 2.15 -18.92 19.16
CA PRO A 212 3.30 -18.89 20.05
C PRO A 212 4.44 -18.04 19.48
N PHE A 213 4.72 -16.89 20.10
CA PHE A 213 5.82 -15.99 19.74
C PHE A 213 6.79 -15.76 20.91
N VAL A 214 8.04 -15.43 20.60
CA VAL A 214 9.04 -15.08 21.61
C VAL A 214 8.86 -13.61 22.02
N VAL A 215 8.50 -13.37 23.28
CA VAL A 215 8.18 -12.01 23.77
C VAL A 215 9.35 -11.32 24.47
N ALA A 216 10.39 -12.08 24.83
CA ALA A 216 11.60 -11.55 25.47
C ALA A 216 12.81 -12.41 25.08
N LYS A 217 13.86 -11.75 24.58
CA LYS A 217 15.06 -12.44 24.08
C LYS A 217 15.77 -13.26 25.17
N MET A 218 15.75 -12.78 26.41
CA MET A 218 16.32 -13.48 27.56
C MET A 218 15.56 -14.75 27.95
N MET A 219 14.25 -14.82 27.65
CA MET A 219 13.47 -16.03 27.94
C MET A 219 13.65 -17.09 26.85
N GLY A 220 13.77 -16.68 25.58
CA GLY A 220 13.97 -17.56 24.44
C GLY A 220 12.82 -18.54 24.14
N MET A 221 11.82 -18.62 25.01
CA MET A 221 10.65 -19.49 24.88
C MET A 221 9.52 -18.74 24.17
N ARG A 222 8.85 -19.44 23.24
CA ARG A 222 7.59 -18.97 22.66
C ARG A 222 6.47 -19.08 23.68
N VAL A 223 5.64 -18.05 23.76
CA VAL A 223 4.42 -18.03 24.58
C VAL A 223 3.24 -17.72 23.68
N GLU A 224 2.11 -18.36 23.96
CA GLU A 224 0.86 -18.09 23.24
C GLU A 224 0.43 -16.64 23.51
N ILE A 225 0.36 -15.84 22.45
CA ILE A 225 -0.13 -14.46 22.53
C ILE A 225 -1.24 -14.27 21.52
N GLN A 226 -2.21 -13.43 21.89
CA GLN A 226 -3.26 -12.98 20.98
C GLN A 226 -2.93 -11.56 20.52
N LEU A 227 -2.77 -11.38 19.21
CA LEU A 227 -2.62 -10.08 18.57
C LEU A 227 -3.90 -9.69 17.85
N ALA A 228 -4.18 -8.39 17.77
CA ALA A 228 -5.38 -7.83 17.13
C ALA A 228 -5.01 -6.77 16.08
N LYS A 229 -5.79 -6.72 14.99
CA LYS A 229 -5.65 -5.77 13.88
C LYS A 229 -6.26 -4.41 14.18
#